data_AF-B0C6Q5-F1
#
_entry.id   AF-B0C6Q5-F1
#
_cell.length_a   1.000
_cell.length_b   1.000
_cell.length_c   1.000
_cell.angle_alpha   90.00
_cell.angle_beta   90.00
_cell.angle_gamma   90.00
#
_symmetry.space_group_name_H-M   'P 1'
#
loop_
_entity.id
_entity.type
_entity.pdbx_description
1 polymer ?
#
loop_
_entity_poly.entity_id
_entity_poly.type
_entity_poly.pdbx_seq_one_letter_code
_entity_poly.pdbx_strand_id
1 'polypeptide(L)'
;MRSLVFEGNTWSAYEKLREKDKKLHRNLCKILKEMLRGDPSSGLGKPELLKHNLSGLWSRRISQKDRLVYRFDDNYIYIFAIGGHYDQIT
;
A
#
# COMPACT_ATOMS: atom_id res chain seq x y z
N MET A 1 -1.31 -18.32 -1.67
CA MET A 1 -0.69 -17.11 -1.05
C MET A 1 -0.52 -16.11 -2.17
N ARG A 2 -1.00 -14.88 -2.03
CA ARG A 2 -0.96 -13.88 -3.11
C ARG A 2 0.48 -13.44 -3.39
N SER A 3 0.74 -12.89 -4.56
CA SER A 3 2.00 -12.22 -4.90
C SER A 3 1.85 -10.70 -4.81
N LEU A 4 2.95 -9.99 -4.54
CA LEU A 4 3.00 -8.51 -4.58
C LEU A 4 3.45 -8.04 -5.97
N VAL A 5 2.73 -7.07 -6.51
CA VAL A 5 3.09 -6.37 -7.76
C VAL A 5 3.25 -4.89 -7.43
N PHE A 6 4.41 -4.32 -7.76
CA PHE A 6 4.66 -2.89 -7.65
C PHE A 6 4.37 -2.24 -9.00
N GLU A 7 3.33 -1.42 -9.08
CA GLU A 7 2.92 -0.75 -10.32
C GLU A 7 3.78 0.50 -10.57
N GLY A 8 4.12 0.73 -11.84
CA GLY A 8 4.90 1.90 -12.26
C GLY A 8 6.16 2.15 -11.42
N ASN A 9 6.29 3.36 -10.89
CA ASN A 9 7.47 3.77 -10.10
C ASN A 9 7.37 3.45 -8.60
N THR A 10 6.38 2.67 -8.16
CA THR A 10 6.19 2.40 -6.71
C THR A 10 7.32 1.60 -6.09
N TRP A 11 8.05 0.80 -6.86
CA TRP A 11 9.29 0.17 -6.40
C TRP A 11 10.34 1.21 -5.99
N SER A 12 10.51 2.28 -6.77
CA SER A 12 11.43 3.37 -6.42
C SER A 12 10.96 4.11 -5.15
N ALA A 13 9.65 4.30 -4.98
CA ALA A 13 9.11 4.88 -3.75
C ALA A 13 9.38 3.98 -2.52
N TYR A 14 9.22 2.67 -2.67
CA TYR A 14 9.58 1.69 -1.63
C TYR A 14 11.05 1.77 -1.25
N GLU A 15 11.97 1.78 -2.22
CA GLU A 15 13.41 1.86 -1.98
C GLU A 15 13.81 3.18 -1.32
N LYS A 16 13.28 4.32 -1.80
CA LYS A 16 13.50 5.64 -1.17
C LYS A 16 13.00 5.66 0.27
N LEU A 17 11.86 5.04 0.55
CA LEU A 17 11.33 4.93 1.90
C LEU A 17 12.24 4.10 2.80
N ARG A 18 12.76 2.97 2.29
CA ARG A 18 13.69 2.08 3.00
C ARG A 18 14.93 2.81 3.48
N GLU A 19 15.46 3.71 2.66
CA GLU A 19 16.67 4.48 2.95
C GLU A 19 16.38 5.67 3.88
N LYS A 20 15.32 6.45 3.59
CA LYS A 20 15.04 7.70 4.28
C LYS A 20 14.38 7.53 5.64
N ASP A 21 13.44 6.60 5.79
CA ASP A 21 12.71 6.38 7.04
C ASP A 21 12.50 4.89 7.32
N LYS A 22 13.48 4.33 8.04
CA LYS A 22 13.48 2.92 8.47
C LYS A 22 12.30 2.57 9.38
N LYS A 23 11.73 3.52 10.13
CA LYS A 23 10.59 3.25 11.02
C LYS A 23 9.32 3.11 10.18
N LEU A 24 9.10 4.02 9.25
CA LEU A 24 7.97 3.99 8.34
C LEU A 24 8.03 2.76 7.41
N HIS A 25 9.22 2.45 6.89
CA HIS A 25 9.45 1.23 6.09
C HIS A 25 9.12 -0.06 6.87
N ARG A 26 9.51 -0.16 8.14
CA ARG A 26 9.13 -1.31 8.98
C ARG A 26 7.63 -1.44 9.15
N ASN A 27 6.90 -0.33 9.30
CA ASN A 27 5.44 -0.36 9.39
C ASN A 27 4.81 -0.83 8.08
N LEU A 28 5.30 -0.33 6.93
CA LEU A 28 4.87 -0.80 5.62
C LEU A 28 5.09 -2.32 5.48
N CYS A 29 6.28 -2.81 5.82
CA CYS A 29 6.58 -4.24 5.74
C CYS A 29 5.66 -5.10 6.62
N LYS A 30 5.24 -4.60 7.79
CA LYS A 30 4.26 -5.30 8.65
C LYS A 30 2.89 -5.40 7.97
N ILE A 31 2.42 -4.31 7.37
CA ILE A 31 1.16 -4.27 6.62
C ILE A 31 1.23 -5.24 5.43
N LEU A 32 2.28 -5.18 4.61
CA LEU A 32 2.44 -6.06 3.44
C LEU A 32 2.47 -7.55 3.83
N LYS A 33 3.19 -7.90 4.90
CA LYS A 33 3.25 -9.29 5.40
C LYS A 33 1.89 -9.78 5.90
N GLU A 34 1.10 -8.93 6.53
CA GLU A 34 -0.25 -9.25 7.00
C GLU A 34 -1.20 -9.49 5.82
N MET A 35 -1.22 -8.58 4.84
CA MET A 35 -2.03 -8.71 3.62
C MET A 35 -1.71 -9.98 2.81
N LEU A 36 -0.43 -10.38 2.75
CA LEU A 36 -0.02 -11.59 2.03
C LEU A 36 -0.49 -12.88 2.70
N ARG A 37 -0.74 -12.85 4.01
CA ARG A 37 -1.14 -14.01 4.82
C ARG A 37 -2.65 -14.08 5.03
N GLY A 38 -3.35 -12.95 4.94
CA GLY A 38 -4.77 -12.83 5.26
C GLY A 38 -5.59 -12.16 4.17
N ASP A 39 -6.63 -11.47 4.62
CA ASP A 39 -7.55 -10.71 3.79
C ASP A 39 -7.06 -9.25 3.63
N PRO A 40 -6.69 -8.82 2.42
CA PRO A 40 -6.23 -7.47 2.20
C PRO A 40 -7.32 -6.39 2.43
N SER A 41 -8.60 -6.71 2.62
CA SER A 41 -9.64 -5.73 2.97
C SER A 41 -9.78 -5.44 4.47
N SER A 42 -9.04 -6.13 5.34
CA SER A 42 -9.14 -5.99 6.80
C SER A 42 -7.78 -5.93 7.50
N GLY A 43 -7.74 -5.61 8.80
CA GLY A 43 -6.50 -5.65 9.59
C GLY A 43 -5.75 -4.32 9.72
N LEU A 44 -4.42 -4.36 9.61
CA LEU A 44 -3.55 -3.26 10.02
C LEU A 44 -3.70 -2.02 9.13
N GLY A 45 -3.56 -0.85 9.76
CA GLY A 45 -3.57 0.42 9.05
C GLY A 45 -4.97 0.93 8.68
N LYS A 46 -6.04 0.38 9.25
CA LYS A 46 -7.44 0.79 8.99
C LYS A 46 -7.74 0.85 7.48
N PRO A 47 -7.89 -0.31 6.83
CA PRO A 47 -8.20 -0.37 5.41
C PRO A 47 -9.49 0.38 5.09
N GLU A 48 -9.43 1.24 4.09
CA GLU A 48 -10.56 2.07 3.65
C GLU A 48 -10.69 1.93 2.12
N LEU A 49 -11.88 1.55 1.64
CA LEU A 49 -12.18 1.51 0.21
C LEU A 49 -12.33 2.95 -0.32
N LEU A 50 -11.55 3.29 -1.34
CA LEU A 50 -11.59 4.60 -1.99
C LEU A 50 -12.81 4.71 -2.92
N LYS A 51 -13.30 5.94 -3.09
CA LYS A 51 -14.53 6.26 -3.84
C LYS A 51 -14.24 7.12 -5.07
N HIS A 52 -15.26 7.32 -5.91
CA HIS A 52 -15.23 8.17 -7.11
C HIS A 52 -14.17 7.72 -8.12
N ASN A 53 -13.27 8.61 -8.54
CA ASN A 53 -12.25 8.32 -9.57
C ASN A 53 -11.24 7.26 -9.14
N LEU A 54 -11.20 6.90 -7.86
CA LEU A 54 -10.33 5.84 -7.30
C LEU A 54 -11.14 4.61 -6.87
N SER A 55 -12.37 4.46 -7.39
CA SER A 55 -13.24 3.32 -7.08
C SER A 55 -12.53 1.99 -7.39
N GLY A 56 -12.56 1.08 -6.41
CA GLY A 56 -11.88 -0.23 -6.50
C GLY A 56 -10.47 -0.27 -5.94
N LEU A 57 -9.90 0.89 -5.55
CA LEU A 57 -8.65 0.95 -4.79
C LEU A 57 -8.93 1.00 -3.29
N TRP A 58 -7.95 0.53 -2.52
CA TRP A 58 -7.93 0.53 -1.07
C TRP A 58 -6.80 1.41 -0.57
N SER A 59 -7.01 2.04 0.58
CA SER A 59 -6.00 2.81 1.29
C SER A 59 -5.78 2.23 2.69
N ARG A 60 -4.52 2.12 3.11
CA ARG A 60 -4.12 1.82 4.50
C ARG A 60 -3.16 2.87 5.01
N ARG A 61 -3.25 3.18 6.30
CA ARG A 61 -2.34 4.07 7.02
C ARG A 61 -1.04 3.36 7.34
N ILE A 62 0.05 3.88 6.81
CA ILE A 62 1.41 3.49 7.22
C ILE A 62 1.85 4.36 8.43
N SER A 63 1.43 5.63 8.41
CA SER A 63 1.55 6.60 9.51
C SER A 63 0.29 7.48 9.59
N GLN A 64 0.31 8.52 10.42
CA GLN A 64 -0.75 9.54 10.40
C GLN A 64 -0.89 10.20 9.01
N LYS A 65 0.24 10.47 8.35
CA LYS A 65 0.29 11.20 7.06
C LYS A 65 0.44 10.28 5.84
N ASP A 66 1.09 9.14 6.00
CA ASP A 66 1.46 8.27 4.88
C ASP A 66 0.46 7.15 4.66
N ARG A 67 0.24 6.81 3.40
CA ARG A 67 -0.74 5.83 2.96
C ARG A 67 -0.13 4.81 2.01
N LEU A 68 -0.65 3.60 2.05
CA LEU A 68 -0.45 2.56 1.07
C LEU A 68 -1.72 2.49 0.23
N VAL A 69 -1.61 2.68 -1.07
CA VAL A 69 -2.74 2.54 -2.01
C VAL A 69 -2.56 1.26 -2.80
N TYR A 70 -3.59 0.41 -2.83
CA TYR A 70 -3.50 -0.91 -3.43
C TYR A 70 -4.83 -1.41 -3.98
N ARG A 71 -4.77 -2.44 -4.83
CA ARG A 71 -5.89 -3.31 -5.21
C ARG A 71 -5.46 -4.76 -4.97
N PHE A 72 -6.41 -5.67 -4.92
CA PHE A 72 -6.09 -7.09 -4.89
C PHE A 72 -7.15 -7.91 -5.64
N ASP A 73 -6.76 -9.11 -6.03
CA ASP A 73 -7.63 -10.18 -6.53
C ASP A 73 -7.22 -11.51 -5.85
N ASP A 74 -7.64 -12.66 -6.37
CA ASP A 74 -7.33 -13.95 -5.76
C ASP A 74 -5.83 -14.31 -5.78
N ASN A 75 -5.07 -13.72 -6.72
CA ASN A 75 -3.69 -14.09 -6.98
C ASN A 75 -2.71 -12.98 -6.57
N TYR A 76 -3.11 -11.71 -6.65
CA TYR A 76 -2.18 -10.58 -6.56
C TYR A 76 -2.67 -9.47 -5.63
N ILE A 77 -1.70 -8.74 -5.08
CA ILE A 77 -1.86 -7.45 -4.43
C ILE A 77 -1.03 -6.45 -5.24
N TYR A 78 -1.70 -5.51 -5.89
CA TYR A 78 -1.11 -4.47 -6.72
C TYR A 78 -0.93 -3.21 -5.89
N ILE A 79 0.29 -2.69 -5.83
CA ILE A 79 0.66 -1.50 -5.06
C ILE A 79 0.77 -0.32 -6.03
N PHE A 80 -0.10 0.67 -5.85
CA PHE A 80 -0.21 1.85 -6.72
C PHE A 80 0.46 3.10 -6.13
N ALA A 81 0.55 3.20 -4.79
CA ALA A 81 1.29 4.29 -4.15
C ALA A 81 1.74 3.94 -2.73
N ILE A 82 2.86 4.54 -2.32
CA ILE A 82 3.43 4.46 -0.98
C ILE A 82 3.84 5.89 -0.56
N GLY A 83 3.18 6.45 0.46
CA GLY A 83 3.49 7.78 1.01
C GLY A 83 2.28 8.72 1.07
N GLY A 84 2.54 10.01 1.27
CA GLY A 84 1.51 11.05 1.42
C GLY A 84 1.16 11.86 0.16
N HIS A 85 1.89 11.69 -0.95
CA HIS A 85 1.66 12.45 -2.18
C HIS A 85 0.72 11.68 -3.11
N TYR A 86 -0.58 11.88 -2.92
CA TYR A 86 -1.63 11.35 -3.80
C TYR A 86 -1.66 12.01 -5.18
N ASP A 87 -0.93 13.11 -5.36
CA ASP A 87 -0.93 13.94 -6.58
C ASP A 87 -0.33 13.24 -7.82
N GLN A 88 0.07 11.97 -7.71
CA GLN A 88 0.63 11.18 -8.81
C GLN A 88 -0.29 10.07 -9.31
N ILE A 89 -1.52 9.94 -8.79
CA ILE A 89 -2.49 8.88 -9.18
C ILE A 89 -3.56 9.41 -10.16
N THR A 90 -3.45 10.67 -10.58
CA THR A 90 -4.22 11.28 -11.69
C THR A 90 -3.30 11.54 -12.87
#